data_AF-A0A3N6NT00-F1
#
_entry.id   AF-A0A3N6NT00-F1
#
_cell.length_a   1.000
_cell.length_b   1.000
_cell.length_c   1.000
_cell.angle_alpha   90.00
_cell.angle_beta   90.00
_cell.angle_gamma   90.00
#
_symmetry.space_group_name_H-M   'P 1'
#
loop_
_entity.id
_entity.type
_entity.pdbx_description
1 polymer ?
#
loop_
_entity_poly.entity_id
_entity_poly.type
_entity_poly.pdbx_seq_one_letter_code
_entity_poly.pdbx_strand_id
1 'polypeptide(L)' 'LGSDTALRHPPRTLFCQKPRVRALGGGRKARLLEAKDKLFFILFYFKCYPTFDVAGILFDLHRSRAHYWMLRLQPLP' A
#
# COMPACT_ATOMS: atom_id res chain seq x y z
N LEU A 1 10.93 -51.05 33.81
CA LEU A 1 11.85 -50.59 32.76
C LEU A 1 11.06 -50.63 31.47
N GLY A 2 10.53 -49.50 31.01
CA GLY A 2 11.32 -48.55 30.22
C GLY A 2 11.40 -49.14 28.81
N SER A 3 10.85 -48.56 27.77
CA SER A 3 10.67 -47.13 27.58
C SER A 3 9.87 -46.89 26.28
N ASP A 4 9.37 -45.67 26.18
CA ASP A 4 9.18 -44.97 24.92
C ASP A 4 7.95 -45.35 24.09
N THR A 5 6.82 -44.92 24.63
CA THR A 5 5.74 -44.29 23.87
C THR A 5 6.31 -43.14 23.01
N ALA A 6 6.96 -43.50 21.90
CA ALA A 6 7.53 -42.54 20.96
C ALA A 6 6.37 -41.86 20.20
N LEU A 7 6.09 -40.63 20.64
CA LEU A 7 5.23 -39.64 20.01
C LEU A 7 5.49 -39.57 18.51
N ARG A 8 4.60 -40.17 17.71
CA ARG A 8 4.50 -39.89 16.27
C ARG A 8 3.80 -38.54 16.07
N HIS A 9 4.48 -37.45 16.43
CA HIS A 9 4.09 -36.16 15.90
C HIS A 9 4.42 -36.15 14.40
N PRO A 10 3.47 -35.86 13.50
CA PRO A 10 3.80 -35.71 12.09
C PRO A 10 4.77 -34.54 11.94
N PRO A 11 5.72 -34.60 10.99
CA PRO A 11 6.62 -33.49 10.74
C PRO A 11 5.77 -32.26 10.42
N ARG A 12 6.00 -31.18 11.17
CA ARG A 12 5.38 -29.87 10.95
C ARG A 12 5.66 -29.50 9.50
N THR A 13 4.67 -29.69 8.64
CA THR A 13 4.77 -29.37 7.22
C THR A 13 5.17 -27.91 7.13
N LEU A 14 6.43 -27.65 6.76
CA LEU A 14 6.87 -26.33 6.37
C LEU A 14 6.09 -26.02 5.10
N PHE A 15 4.99 -25.29 5.26
CA PHE A 15 4.27 -24.71 4.15
C PHE A 15 5.32 -24.02 3.27
N CYS A 16 5.59 -24.59 2.11
CA CYS A 16 6.30 -23.90 1.04
C CYS A 16 5.37 -22.78 0.59
N GLN A 17 5.38 -21.68 1.35
CA GLN A 17 4.67 -20.45 1.04
C GLN A 17 5.35 -19.92 -0.22
N LYS A 18 4.79 -20.27 -1.39
CA LYS A 18 5.20 -19.68 -2.67
C LYS A 18 5.31 -18.16 -2.44
N PRO A 19 6.44 -17.51 -2.77
CA PRO A 19 6.59 -16.08 -2.56
C PRO A 19 5.39 -15.36 -3.17
N ARG A 20 4.72 -14.52 -2.37
CA ARG A 20 3.55 -13.77 -2.87
C ARG A 20 4.02 -12.80 -3.94
N VAL A 21 3.81 -13.16 -5.21
CA VAL A 21 4.05 -12.26 -6.35
C VAL A 21 2.84 -11.36 -6.52
N ARG A 22 3.03 -10.04 -6.41
CA ARG A 22 1.97 -9.07 -6.71
C ARG A 22 1.81 -8.95 -8.22
N ALA A 23 0.59 -9.10 -8.72
CA ALA A 23 0.28 -8.76 -10.11
C ALA A 23 0.50 -7.25 -10.35
N LEU A 24 1.06 -6.89 -11.50
CA LEU A 24 1.18 -5.51 -11.92
C LEU A 24 -0.21 -4.84 -11.92
N GLY A 25 -0.35 -3.76 -11.17
CA GLY A 25 -1.61 -3.02 -11.09
C GLY A 25 -2.71 -3.65 -10.23
N GLY A 26 -2.43 -4.72 -9.47
CA GLY A 26 -3.36 -5.36 -8.53
C GLY A 26 -3.54 -4.65 -7.18
N GLY A 27 -2.96 -3.46 -7.02
CA GLY A 27 -3.18 -2.60 -5.85
C GLY A 27 -4.50 -1.83 -5.95
N ARG A 28 -4.95 -1.29 -4.81
CA ARG A 28 -6.15 -0.43 -4.72
C ARG A 28 -6.04 0.71 -5.75
N LYS A 29 -7.01 0.75 -6.68
CA LYS A 29 -7.11 1.81 -7.69
C LYS A 29 -7.40 3.12 -6.94
N ALA A 30 -6.79 4.21 -7.39
CA ALA A 30 -6.96 5.48 -6.67
C ALA A 30 -8.30 6.04 -7.06
N ARG A 31 -8.94 6.71 -6.12
CA ARG A 31 -10.10 7.54 -6.42
C ARG A 31 -9.73 8.77 -7.26
N LEU A 32 -8.46 9.18 -7.22
CA LEU A 32 -7.86 10.33 -7.92
C LEU A 32 -7.78 10.20 -9.47
N LEU A 33 -8.78 9.59 -10.12
CA LEU A 33 -8.83 9.43 -11.58
C LEU A 33 -9.35 10.70 -12.26
N GLU A 34 -10.32 11.39 -11.66
CA GLU A 34 -10.89 12.62 -12.21
C GLU A 34 -9.97 13.83 -12.07
N ALA A 35 -10.10 14.79 -12.99
CA ALA A 35 -9.36 16.05 -12.94
C ALA A 35 -9.73 16.89 -11.70
N LYS A 36 -10.98 16.82 -11.25
CA LYS A 36 -11.48 17.54 -10.07
C LYS A 36 -10.77 17.10 -8.78
N ASP A 37 -10.62 15.78 -8.60
CA ASP A 37 -9.95 15.22 -7.43
C ASP A 37 -8.46 15.61 -7.38
N LYS A 38 -7.80 15.64 -8.54
CA LYS A 38 -6.40 16.09 -8.66
C LYS A 38 -6.24 17.56 -8.32
N LEU A 39 -7.15 18.40 -8.81
CA LEU A 39 -7.16 19.83 -8.54
C LEU A 39 -7.42 20.11 -7.05
N PHE A 40 -8.40 19.44 -6.47
CA PHE A 40 -8.71 19.57 -5.05
C PHE A 40 -7.56 19.06 -4.17
N PHE A 41 -6.92 17.94 -4.55
CA PHE A 41 -5.74 17.42 -3.87
C PHE A 41 -4.58 18.42 -3.84
N ILE A 42 -4.21 19.02 -4.97
CA ILE A 42 -3.07 19.95 -5.02
C ILE A 42 -3.37 21.25 -4.27
N LEU A 43 -4.61 21.77 -4.39
CA LEU A 43 -5.06 22.93 -3.62
C LEU A 43 -5.06 22.67 -2.12
N PHE A 44 -5.59 21.53 -1.69
CA PHE A 44 -5.55 21.10 -0.30
C PHE A 44 -4.12 20.94 0.20
N TYR A 45 -3.22 20.41 -0.65
CA TYR A 45 -1.82 20.26 -0.35
C TYR A 45 -1.13 21.61 -0.08
N PHE A 46 -1.38 22.62 -0.94
CA PHE A 46 -0.85 23.97 -0.74
C PHE A 46 -1.50 24.73 0.43
N LYS A 47 -2.78 24.50 0.69
CA LYS A 47 -3.53 25.19 1.75
C LYS A 47 -3.10 24.74 3.15
N CYS A 48 -2.91 23.44 3.34
CA CYS A 48 -2.79 22.84 4.67
C CYS A 48 -1.43 22.15 4.91
N TYR A 49 -0.58 22.03 3.89
CA TYR A 49 0.65 21.22 3.91
C TYR A 49 0.47 19.86 4.65
N PRO A 50 -0.59 19.11 4.33
CA PRO A 50 -0.88 17.85 4.99
C PRO A 50 0.22 16.83 4.69
N THR A 51 0.52 15.96 5.64
CA THR A 51 1.41 14.82 5.39
C THR A 51 0.80 13.88 4.36
N PHE A 52 1.64 13.21 3.58
CA PHE A 52 1.19 12.31 2.50
C PHE A 52 0.31 11.15 3.00
N ASP A 53 0.44 10.75 4.27
CA ASP A 53 -0.39 9.72 4.87
C ASP A 53 -1.81 10.24 5.15
N VAL A 54 -1.93 11.48 5.66
CA VAL A 54 -3.24 12.14 5.87
C VAL A 54 -3.94 12.37 4.55
N ALA A 55 -3.23 12.89 3.55
CA ALA A 55 -3.77 13.04 2.20
C ALA A 55 -4.13 11.67 1.58
N GLY A 56 -3.32 10.64 1.85
CA GLY A 56 -3.59 9.27 1.42
C GLY A 56 -4.88 8.69 2.02
N ILE A 57 -5.15 8.95 3.30
CA ILE A 57 -6.38 8.54 3.97
C ILE A 57 -7.60 9.30 3.41
N LEU A 58 -7.48 10.61 3.20
CA LEU A 58 -8.57 11.45 2.70
C LEU A 58 -8.99 11.10 1.27
N PHE A 59 -8.01 10.83 0.41
CA PHE A 59 -8.20 10.59 -1.04
C PHE A 59 -8.10 9.12 -1.44
N ASP A 60 -8.02 8.21 -0.46
CA ASP A 60 -7.85 6.77 -0.66
C ASP A 60 -6.68 6.44 -1.63
N LEU A 61 -5.54 7.06 -1.35
CA LEU A 61 -4.33 7.05 -2.17
C LEU A 61 -3.15 6.51 -1.36
N HIS A 62 -2.32 5.69 -1.99
CA HIS A 62 -1.07 5.27 -1.36
C HIS A 62 -0.10 6.45 -1.27
N ARG A 63 0.65 6.57 -0.16
CA ARG A 63 1.65 7.62 0.08
C ARG A 63 2.56 7.87 -1.12
N SER A 64 3.08 6.80 -1.73
CA SER A 64 3.94 6.86 -2.91
C SER A 64 3.27 7.52 -4.12
N ARG A 65 1.97 7.31 -4.31
CA ARG A 65 1.22 7.94 -5.39
C ARG A 65 0.86 9.38 -5.07
N ALA A 66 0.59 9.72 -3.80
CA ALA A 66 0.39 11.11 -3.38
C ALA A 66 1.63 11.95 -3.70
N HIS A 67 2.82 11.43 -3.36
CA HIS A 67 4.10 12.06 -3.68
C HIS A 67 4.32 12.20 -5.20
N TYR A 68 4.06 11.14 -5.97
CA TYR A 68 4.15 11.19 -7.43
C TYR A 68 3.23 12.25 -8.05
N TRP A 69 1.99 12.34 -7.58
CA TRP A 69 1.04 13.35 -8.07
C TRP A 69 1.40 14.77 -7.65
N MET A 70 1.88 14.96 -6.43
CA MET A 70 2.39 16.26 -5.97
C MET A 70 3.49 16.77 -6.91
N LEU A 71 4.52 15.95 -7.17
CA LEU A 71 5.62 16.31 -8.07
C LEU A 71 5.12 16.60 -9.49
N ARG A 72 4.17 15.79 -9.98
CA ARG A 72 3.64 15.95 -11.35
C ARG A 72 2.72 17.16 -11.52
N LEU A 73 2.03 17.58 -10.45
CA LEU A 73 1.09 18.70 -10.46
C LEU A 73 1.73 20.03 -10.06
N GLN A 74 2.92 20.00 -9.45
CA GLN A 74 3.69 21.21 -9.19
C GLN A 74 4.22 21.79 -10.51
N PRO A 75 4.06 23.10 -10.75
CA PRO A 75 4.72 23.79 -11.86
C PRO A 75 6.17 24.11 -11.46
N LEU A 76 6.98 23.08 -11.20
CA LEU A 76 8.42 23.23 -10.99
C LEU A 76 9.15 22.78 -12.27
N PRO A 77 10.07 23.61 -12.80
CA PRO A 77 10.86 23.28 -13.99
C PRO A 77 11.82 22.10 -13.77
#